data_AF-A0A7Y5C8Q6-F1
#
_entry.id   AF-A0A7Y5C8Q6-F1
#
_cell.length_a   1.000
_cell.length_b   1.000
_cell.length_c   1.000
_cell.angle_alpha   90.00
_cell.angle_beta   90.00
_cell.angle_gamma   90.00
#
_symmetry.space_group_name_H-M   'P 1'
#
loop_
_entity.id
_entity.type
_entity.pdbx_description
1 polymer ?
#
loop_
_entity_poly.entity_id
_entity_poly.type
_entity_poly.pdbx_seq_one_letter_code
_entity_poly.pdbx_strand_id
1 'polypeptide(L)'
;MSVVKKTYALPSRTVAQFESAVKPGQRSAMLARLLDEWVERRRRSKLARAVVEGCRDMADVYLEVEREFHPLEEELTRGKKRRAKPKNAVTSSASDWTRWKGPNKQGSVPR
;
A
#
# COMPACT_ATOMS: atom_id res chain seq x y z
N MET A 1 -28.74 -4.15 6.86
CA MET A 1 -28.43 -2.75 7.20
C MET A 1 -29.72 -1.97 7.23
N SER A 2 -29.99 -1.23 8.31
CA SER A 2 -31.17 -0.37 8.40
C SER A 2 -30.95 0.91 7.60
N VAL A 3 -31.98 1.35 6.86
CA VAL A 3 -31.94 2.60 6.10
C VAL A 3 -32.52 3.72 6.96
N VAL A 4 -31.74 4.79 7.17
CA VAL A 4 -32.19 5.97 7.92
C VAL A 4 -32.42 7.12 6.93
N LYS A 5 -33.66 7.62 6.86
CA LYS A 5 -33.99 8.79 6.04
C LYS A 5 -33.65 10.07 6.80
N LYS A 6 -32.94 10.97 6.13
CA LYS A 6 -32.56 12.30 6.64
C LYS A 6 -32.81 13.33 5.55
N THR A 7 -33.25 14.52 5.97
CA THR A 7 -33.50 15.66 5.08
C THR A 7 -32.40 16.69 5.30
N TYR A 8 -31.77 17.14 4.22
CA TYR A 8 -30.71 18.13 4.25
C TYR A 8 -31.02 19.27 3.29
N ALA A 9 -30.62 20.49 3.65
CA ALA A 9 -30.64 21.63 2.76
C ALA A 9 -29.28 21.71 2.02
N LEU A 10 -29.32 21.75 0.70
CA LEU A 10 -28.14 21.88 -0.15
C LEU A 10 -28.31 23.07 -1.10
N PRO A 11 -27.22 23.75 -1.49
CA PRO A 11 -27.29 24.82 -2.48
C PRO A 11 -27.91 24.32 -3.80
N SER A 12 -28.88 25.07 -4.33
CA SER A 12 -29.61 24.72 -5.55
C SER A 12 -28.70 24.42 -6.73
N ARG A 13 -27.64 25.22 -6.91
CA ARG A 13 -26.61 25.01 -7.94
C ARG A 13 -25.95 23.64 -7.82
N THR A 14 -25.60 23.21 -6.60
CA THR A 14 -24.94 21.92 -6.36
C THR A 14 -25.88 20.77 -6.66
N VAL A 15 -27.15 20.89 -6.27
CA VAL A 15 -28.18 19.87 -6.58
C VAL A 15 -28.37 19.76 -8.09
N ALA A 16 -28.49 20.88 -8.80
CA ALA A 16 -28.64 20.88 -10.26
C ALA A 16 -27.46 20.19 -10.96
N GLN A 17 -26.23 20.52 -10.56
CA GLN A 17 -25.02 19.86 -11.10
C GLN A 17 -25.01 18.37 -10.79
N PHE A 18 -25.30 17.99 -9.54
CA PHE A 18 -25.36 16.60 -9.13
C PHE A 18 -26.42 15.81 -9.92
N GLU A 19 -27.62 16.35 -10.09
CA GLU A 19 -28.69 15.69 -10.83
C GLU A 19 -28.41 15.58 -12.34
N SER A 20 -27.67 16.53 -12.91
CA SER A 20 -27.22 16.43 -14.32
C SER A 20 -26.17 15.32 -14.53
N ALA A 21 -25.38 15.01 -13.50
CA ALA A 21 -24.29 14.04 -13.59
C ALA A 21 -24.70 12.61 -13.19
N VAL A 22 -25.76 12.46 -12.38
CA VAL A 22 -26.17 11.17 -11.80
C VAL A 22 -27.41 10.62 -12.52
N LYS A 23 -27.35 9.33 -12.88
CA LYS A 23 -28.49 8.64 -13.50
C LYS A 23 -29.72 8.65 -12.58
N PRO A 24 -30.94 8.77 -13.14
CA PRO A 24 -32.17 8.62 -12.37
C PRO A 24 -32.18 7.33 -11.55
N GLY A 25 -32.70 7.39 -10.32
CA GLY A 25 -32.73 6.24 -9.39
C GLY A 25 -31.42 5.96 -8.64
N GLN A 26 -30.30 6.59 -9.02
CA GLN A 26 -29.00 6.36 -8.36
C GLN A 26 -28.58 7.45 -7.35
N ARG A 27 -29.43 8.47 -7.14
CA ARG A 27 -29.12 9.62 -6.26
C ARG A 27 -28.67 9.19 -4.86
N SER A 28 -29.48 8.38 -4.19
CA SER A 28 -29.20 7.93 -2.82
C SER A 28 -27.98 7.02 -2.74
N ALA A 29 -27.77 6.14 -3.72
CA ALA A 29 -26.60 5.25 -3.77
C ALA A 29 -25.30 6.05 -3.99
N MET A 30 -25.34 7.06 -4.87
CA MET A 30 -24.21 7.94 -5.10
C MET A 30 -23.89 8.78 -3.85
N LEU A 31 -24.90 9.34 -3.19
CA LEU A 31 -24.71 10.08 -1.93
C LEU A 31 -24.13 9.19 -0.83
N ALA A 32 -24.63 7.96 -0.67
CA ALA A 32 -24.10 7.00 0.30
C ALA A 32 -22.61 6.73 0.04
N ARG A 33 -22.24 6.45 -1.22
CA ARG A 33 -20.85 6.25 -1.60
C ARG A 33 -19.97 7.46 -1.30
N LEU A 34 -20.42 8.68 -1.63
CA LEU A 34 -19.67 9.91 -1.36
C LEU A 34 -19.46 10.14 0.14
N LEU A 35 -20.47 9.84 0.95
CA LEU A 35 -20.37 9.93 2.41
C LEU A 35 -19.38 8.91 2.95
N ASP A 36 -19.45 7.66 2.49
CA ASP A 36 -18.51 6.60 2.89
C ASP A 36 -17.07 6.97 2.54
N GLU A 37 -16.83 7.42 1.30
CA GLU A 37 -15.51 7.86 0.85
C GLU A 37 -14.98 9.04 1.68
N TRP A 38 -15.85 9.99 2.03
CA TRP A 38 -15.49 11.13 2.86
C TRP A 38 -15.16 10.73 4.30
N VAL A 39 -15.99 9.86 4.91
CA VAL A 39 -15.76 9.33 6.27
C VAL A 39 -14.45 8.56 6.33
N GLU A 40 -14.21 7.66 5.37
CA GLU A 40 -12.97 6.88 5.32
C GLU A 40 -11.74 7.76 5.13
N ARG A 41 -11.81 8.78 4.28
CA ARG A 41 -10.73 9.76 4.15
C ARG A 41 -10.46 10.47 5.46
N ARG A 42 -11.50 10.92 6.16
CA ARG A 42 -11.37 11.60 7.45
C ARG A 42 -10.77 10.68 8.52
N ARG A 43 -11.20 9.43 8.56
CA ARG A 43 -10.67 8.39 9.45
C ARG A 43 -9.18 8.16 9.20
N ARG A 44 -8.75 7.97 7.95
CA ARG A 44 -7.33 7.79 7.58
C ARG A 44 -6.50 9.01 7.96
N SER A 45 -6.99 10.22 7.70
CA SER A 45 -6.29 11.45 8.12
C SER A 45 -6.14 11.55 9.63
N LYS A 46 -7.16 11.16 10.40
CA LYS A 46 -7.08 11.13 11.86
C LYS A 46 -6.07 10.08 12.34
N LEU A 47 -6.09 8.89 11.76
CA LEU A 47 -5.15 7.81 12.09
C LEU A 47 -3.70 8.23 11.77
N ALA A 48 -3.47 8.84 10.61
CA ALA A 48 -2.14 9.32 10.23
C ALA A 48 -1.58 10.33 11.24
N ARG A 49 -2.41 11.26 11.72
CA ARG A 49 -2.02 12.20 12.77
C ARG A 49 -1.68 11.49 14.07
N ALA A 50 -2.55 10.57 14.50
CA ALA A 50 -2.35 9.82 15.74
C ALA A 50 -1.06 8.98 15.70
N VAL A 51 -0.70 8.40 14.55
CA VAL A 51 0.56 7.67 14.37
C VAL A 51 1.75 8.63 14.49
N VAL A 52 1.72 9.77 13.82
CA VAL A 52 2.81 10.76 13.90
C VAL A 52 2.98 11.31 15.32
N GLU A 53 1.88 11.62 15.99
CA GLU A 53 1.89 12.08 17.38
C GLU A 53 2.45 10.99 18.30
N GLY A 54 1.94 9.76 18.22
CA GLY A 54 2.46 8.64 19.02
C GLY A 54 3.95 8.35 18.77
N CYS A 55 4.42 8.46 17.53
CA CYS A 55 5.85 8.33 17.23
C CYS A 55 6.70 9.45 17.84
N ARG A 56 6.17 10.68 17.92
CA ARG A 56 6.86 11.79 18.57
C ARG A 56 6.90 11.61 20.08
N ASP A 57 5.79 11.20 20.67
CA ASP A 57 5.69 10.98 22.11
C ASP A 57 6.64 9.87 22.59
N MET A 58 6.85 8.85 21.74
CA MET A 58 7.73 7.72 22.03
C MET A 58 9.18 7.91 21.54
N ALA A 59 9.51 9.04 20.92
CA ALA A 59 10.80 9.23 20.26
C ALA A 59 11.98 9.04 21.23
N ASP A 60 11.91 9.66 22.41
CA ASP A 60 12.98 9.59 23.40
C ASP A 60 13.17 8.17 23.95
N VAL A 61 12.06 7.47 24.23
CA VAL A 61 12.10 6.07 24.69
C VAL A 61 12.73 5.16 23.63
N TYR A 62 12.35 5.32 22.36
CA TYR A 62 12.95 4.53 21.28
C TYR A 62 14.44 4.86 21.09
N LEU A 63 14.85 6.11 21.28
CA LEU A 63 16.26 6.50 21.21
C LEU A 63 17.08 5.92 22.36
N GLU A 64 16.52 5.84 23.56
CA GLU A 64 17.17 5.21 24.71
C GLU A 64 17.38 3.72 24.49
N VAL A 65 16.33 3.02 24.05
CA VAL A 65 16.41 1.59 23.70
C VAL A 65 17.43 1.36 22.58
N GLU A 66 17.41 2.18 21.53
CA GLU A 66 18.40 2.08 20.45
C GLU A 66 19.82 2.21 21.01
N ARG A 67 20.09 3.21 21.86
CA ARG A 67 21.42 3.38 22.46
C ARG A 67 21.88 2.18 23.28
N GLU A 68 20.97 1.56 24.03
CA GLU A 68 21.28 0.41 24.88
C GLU A 68 21.63 -0.84 24.05
N PHE A 69 20.87 -1.09 22.97
CA PHE A 69 20.97 -2.35 22.22
C PHE A 69 21.73 -2.24 20.90
N HIS A 70 22.01 -1.04 20.38
CA HIS A 70 22.77 -0.84 19.14
C HIS A 70 24.10 -1.60 19.09
N PRO A 71 24.92 -1.63 20.16
CA PRO A 71 26.18 -2.38 20.14
C PRO A 71 25.99 -3.89 19.86
N LEU A 72 24.93 -4.48 20.43
CA LEU A 72 24.58 -5.89 20.21
C LEU A 72 24.14 -6.15 18.77
N GLU A 73 23.42 -5.22 18.15
CA GLU A 73 23.03 -5.33 16.74
C GLU A 73 24.25 -5.26 15.80
N GLU A 74 25.21 -4.40 16.11
CA GLU A 74 26.46 -4.29 15.35
C GLU A 74 27.25 -5.61 15.39
N GLU A 75 27.35 -6.24 16.57
CA GLU A 75 28.03 -7.52 16.75
C GLU A 75 27.36 -8.65 15.95
N LEU A 76 26.03 -8.74 15.97
CA LEU A 76 25.28 -9.72 15.16
C LEU A 76 25.54 -9.51 13.67
N THR A 77 25.55 -8.26 13.22
CA THR A 77 25.76 -7.92 11.81
C THR A 77 27.19 -8.25 11.37
N ARG A 78 28.19 -7.93 12.20
CA ARG A 78 29.60 -8.28 11.98
C ARG A 78 29.79 -9.81 11.99
N GLY A 79 29.16 -10.53 12.90
CA GLY A 79 29.18 -11.98 12.98
C GLY A 79 28.62 -12.66 11.73
N LYS A 80 27.51 -12.15 11.18
CA LYS A 80 26.94 -12.61 9.90
C LYS A 80 27.89 -12.39 8.73
N LYS A 81 28.51 -11.20 8.63
CA LYS A 81 29.51 -10.90 7.57
C LYS A 81 30.75 -11.79 7.66
N ARG A 82 31.21 -12.12 8.87
CA ARG A 82 32.36 -13.02 9.07
C ARG A 82 32.06 -14.47 8.65
N ARG A 83 30.81 -14.92 8.81
CA ARG A 83 30.35 -16.23 8.33
C ARG A 83 30.10 -16.28 6.81
N ALA A 84 29.89 -15.12 6.18
CA ALA A 84 29.70 -14.98 4.74
C ALA A 84 31.04 -14.84 3.97
N LYS A 85 31.98 -15.77 4.16
CA LYS A 85 33.14 -15.93 3.25
C LYS A 85 32.87 -17.00 2.19
N PRO A 86 33.46 -16.85 0.99
CA PRO A 86 32.83 -17.17 -0.27
C PRO A 86 32.87 -18.67 -0.59
N LYS A 87 31.81 -19.19 -1.22
CA LYS A 87 31.92 -20.41 -2.01
C LYS A 87 32.96 -20.12 -3.09
N ASN A 88 34.10 -20.80 -3.02
CA ASN A 88 35.20 -20.66 -3.95
C ASN A 88 34.69 -20.69 -5.39
N ALA A 89 35.20 -19.73 -6.18
CA ALA A 89 35.13 -19.70 -7.61
C ALA A 89 35.68 -21.01 -8.17
N VAL A 90 34.79 -21.90 -8.61
CA VAL A 90 35.15 -22.86 -9.66
C VAL A 90 34.97 -22.10 -10.96
N THR A 91 36.11 -21.79 -11.58
CA THR A 91 36.22 -21.43 -12.99
C THR A 91 35.59 -22.53 -13.83
N SER A 92 34.31 -22.42 -14.15
CA SER A 92 33.74 -23.11 -15.30
C SER A 92 33.87 -22.18 -16.50
N SER A 93 34.93 -22.45 -17.25
CA SER A 93 35.09 -22.22 -18.69
C SER A 93 33.84 -21.73 -19.42
N ALA A 94 34.05 -20.68 -20.20
CA ALA A 94 33.22 -20.25 -21.32
C ALA A 94 32.54 -21.43 -22.05
N SER A 95 31.21 -21.43 -22.08
CA SER A 95 30.29 -21.87 -23.14
C SER A 95 28.87 -21.97 -22.55
N ASP A 96 27.83 -21.75 -23.36
CA ASP A 96 26.41 -22.04 -23.08
C ASP A 96 25.53 -20.97 -22.41
N TRP A 97 25.56 -19.73 -22.92
CA TRP A 97 24.44 -18.77 -22.76
C TRP A 97 23.49 -18.68 -23.97
N THR A 98 23.57 -19.62 -24.92
CA THR A 98 22.68 -19.63 -26.11
C THR A 98 21.97 -20.97 -26.27
N ARG A 99 21.11 -21.37 -25.31
CA ARG A 99 20.11 -22.42 -25.58
C ARG A 99 18.92 -22.44 -24.60
N TRP A 100 18.11 -21.38 -24.62
CA TRP A 100 16.70 -21.51 -24.26
C TRP A 100 15.83 -20.90 -25.37
N LYS A 101 15.44 -21.76 -26.32
CA LYS A 101 14.34 -21.46 -27.24
C LYS A 101 13.05 -21.70 -26.45
N GLY A 102 12.33 -20.63 -26.11
CA GLY A 102 10.98 -20.75 -25.59
C GLY A 102 10.12 -21.60 -26.53
N PRO A 103 9.11 -22.34 -26.01
CA PRO A 103 8.23 -23.11 -26.88
C PRO A 103 7.41 -22.15 -27.75
N ASN A 104 7.87 -22.04 -28.99
CA ASN A 104 7.13 -21.59 -30.14
C ASN A 104 5.95 -22.54 -30.36
N LYS A 105 4.73 -22.10 -30.03
CA LYS A 105 3.50 -22.69 -30.58
C LYS A 105 2.83 -21.65 -31.46
N GLN A 106 3.36 -21.53 -32.67
CA GLN A 106 2.53 -21.27 -33.85
C GLN A 106 1.58 -22.46 -33.99
N GLY A 107 0.29 -22.15 -33.99
CA GLY A 107 -0.81 -23.08 -34.22
C GLY A 107 -2.00 -22.25 -34.66
N SER A 108 -1.94 -21.76 -35.90
CA SER A 108 -3.03 -21.13 -36.63
C SER A 108 -4.19 -22.12 -36.87
N VAL A 109 -5.39 -21.77 -36.35
CA VAL A 109 -6.73 -21.61 -37.01
C VAL A 109 -7.03 -22.57 -38.20
N PRO A 110 -8.22 -23.23 -38.37
CA PRO A 110 -9.53 -22.56 -38.36
C PRO A 110 -10.82 -23.37 -38.00
N ARG A 111 -11.89 -22.56 -37.78
CA ARG A 111 -13.35 -22.79 -37.94
C ARG A 111 -14.07 -23.72 -36.96
#